data_AF-A0A9W5V5W4-F1
#
_entry.id   AF-A0A9W5V5W4-F1
#
_cell.length_a   1.000
_cell.length_b   1.000
_cell.length_c   1.000
_cell.angle_alpha   90.00
_cell.angle_beta   90.00
_cell.angle_gamma   90.00
#
_symmetry.space_group_name_H-M   'P 1'
#
loop_
_entity.id
_entity.type
_entity.pdbx_description
1 polymer ?
#
loop_
_entity_poly.entity_id
_entity_poly.type
_entity_poly.pdbx_seq_one_letter_code
_entity_poly.pdbx_strand_id
1 'polypeptide(L)'
;MSMNKKKSFLDIPTEEFKAQRSNPFITEKNEPQKASPATYQTIRIYPEDHRTLKDLSYFENKKMVEIVNEAVPMYKKFFELSKELNVSPATAIQMAIDNLKNKK
;
A
#
# COMPACT_ATOMS: atom_id res chain seq x y z
N MET A 1 25.24 56.84 38.86
CA MET A 1 24.18 55.87 39.15
C MET A 1 23.60 55.38 37.82
N SER A 2 23.86 54.12 37.45
CA SER A 2 23.35 53.55 36.21
C SER A 2 21.95 53.00 36.45
N MET A 3 20.92 53.63 35.86
CA MET A 3 19.56 53.10 35.91
C MET A 3 19.45 51.88 34.99
N ASN A 4 19.28 50.70 35.58
CA ASN A 4 18.85 49.50 34.87
C ASN A 4 17.46 49.76 34.27
N LYS A 5 17.40 50.14 32.98
CA LYS A 5 16.16 50.13 32.20
C LYS A 5 15.69 48.68 32.11
N LYS A 6 14.65 48.34 32.87
CA LYS A 6 13.92 47.07 32.73
C LYS A 6 13.36 47.04 31.31
N LYS A 7 13.84 46.12 30.46
CA LYS A 7 13.30 45.91 29.11
C LYS A 7 11.83 45.48 29.27
N SER A 8 10.91 46.12 28.56
CA SER A 8 9.49 45.78 28.61
C SER A 8 9.29 44.41 27.94
N PHE A 9 8.30 43.63 28.39
CA PHE A 9 7.93 42.36 27.76
C PHE A 9 7.61 42.52 26.25
N LEU A 10 7.17 43.72 25.86
CA LEU A 10 6.88 44.10 24.48
C LEU A 10 8.13 44.37 23.62
N ASP A 11 9.30 44.56 24.23
CA ASP A 11 10.57 44.82 23.52
C ASP A 11 11.34 43.52 23.20
N ILE A 12 10.74 42.36 23.48
CA ILE A 12 11.34 41.05 23.16
C ILE A 12 11.07 40.76 21.68
N PRO A 13 12.10 40.63 20.82
CA PRO A 13 11.91 40.32 19.42
C PRO A 13 11.43 38.86 19.27
N THR A 14 10.11 38.66 19.17
CA THR A 14 9.51 37.33 18.99
C THR A 14 9.27 36.96 17.53
N GLU A 15 9.83 37.74 16.60
CA GLU A 15 9.60 37.56 15.16
C GLU A 15 10.15 36.22 14.64
N GLU A 16 11.27 35.76 15.21
CA GLU A 16 11.91 34.48 14.88
C GLU A 16 11.08 33.26 15.29
N PHE A 17 10.09 33.43 16.17
CA PHE A 17 9.24 32.34 16.70
C PHE A 17 7.80 32.40 16.20
N LYS A 18 7.48 33.27 15.23
CA LYS A 18 6.15 33.32 14.62
C LYS A 18 5.90 32.02 13.84
N ALA A 19 4.89 31.26 14.27
CA ALA A 19 4.49 30.03 13.57
C ALA A 19 4.07 30.36 12.13
N GLN A 20 4.78 29.81 11.16
CA GLN A 20 4.41 29.88 9.73
C GLN A 20 3.20 28.97 9.50
N ARG A 21 2.00 29.48 9.79
CA ARG A 21 0.75 28.80 9.44
C ARG A 21 0.42 29.12 7.98
N SER A 22 0.96 28.34 7.05
CA SER A 22 0.47 28.33 5.67
C SER A 22 -0.82 27.51 5.60
N ASN A 23 -1.76 27.97 4.76
CA ASN A 23 -3.03 27.31 4.57
C ASN A 23 -2.79 26.11 3.62
N PRO A 24 -3.07 24.85 4.02
CA PRO A 24 -2.70 23.65 3.24
C PRO A 24 -3.42 23.53 1.89
N PHE A 25 -4.35 24.44 1.59
CA PHE A 25 -5.13 24.50 0.35
C PHE A 25 -4.60 25.52 -0.67
N ILE A 26 -3.58 26.31 -0.34
CA ILE A 26 -2.90 27.17 -1.33
C ILE A 26 -1.85 26.30 -2.02
N THR A 27 -2.29 25.56 -3.03
CA THR A 27 -1.42 24.86 -3.97
C THR A 27 -0.58 25.90 -4.72
N GLU A 28 0.67 26.08 -4.30
CA GLU A 28 1.69 26.66 -5.15
C GLU A 28 1.86 25.73 -6.36
N LYS A 29 1.35 26.23 -7.49
CA LYS A 29 1.55 25.68 -8.82
C LYS A 29 3.07 25.63 -9.06
N ASN A 30 3.69 24.46 -8.93
CA ASN A 30 4.96 24.01 -9.54
C ASN A 30 5.71 22.96 -8.68
N GLU A 31 5.00 21.95 -8.15
CA GLU A 31 5.69 20.71 -7.78
C GLU A 31 5.54 19.73 -8.97
N PRO A 32 6.62 19.06 -9.41
CA PRO A 32 6.49 17.97 -10.38
C PRO A 32 5.54 16.94 -9.76
N GLN A 33 4.40 16.72 -10.42
CA GLN A 33 3.40 15.75 -10.00
C GLN A 33 4.11 14.42 -9.77
N LYS A 34 4.32 14.06 -8.48
CA LYS A 34 4.73 12.71 -8.09
C LYS A 34 3.75 11.77 -8.79
N ALA A 35 4.30 10.81 -9.52
CA ALA A 35 3.55 9.79 -10.23
C ALA A 35 2.33 9.40 -9.39
N SER A 36 1.13 9.56 -9.96
CA SER A 36 -0.12 9.31 -9.27
C SER A 36 -0.03 7.95 -8.58
N PRO A 37 -0.30 7.86 -7.26
CA PRO A 37 -0.33 6.58 -6.58
C PRO A 37 -1.34 5.72 -7.34
N ALA A 38 -0.93 4.53 -7.78
CA ALA A 38 -1.77 3.61 -8.53
C ALA A 38 -3.16 3.55 -7.87
N THR A 39 -4.21 3.90 -8.60
CA THR A 39 -5.57 3.95 -8.05
C THR A 39 -6.01 2.53 -7.75
N TYR A 40 -5.87 2.09 -6.50
CA TYR A 40 -6.32 0.78 -6.07
C TYR A 40 -7.84 0.73 -6.01
N GLN A 41 -8.44 -0.29 -6.63
CA GLN A 41 -9.86 -0.57 -6.48
C GLN A 41 -10.09 -1.42 -5.23
N THR A 42 -11.10 -1.08 -4.44
CA THR A 42 -11.49 -1.89 -3.28
C THR A 42 -12.35 -3.08 -3.70
N ILE A 43 -12.02 -4.28 -3.21
CA ILE A 43 -12.81 -5.50 -3.37
C ILE A 43 -13.36 -5.95 -2.02
N ARG A 44 -14.53 -6.58 -2.02
CA ARG A 44 -15.08 -7.24 -0.83
C ARG A 44 -14.55 -8.66 -0.75
N ILE A 45 -14.07 -9.04 0.41
CA ILE A 45 -13.51 -10.37 0.71
C ILE A 45 -14.14 -10.90 2.00
N TYR A 46 -14.29 -12.22 2.12
CA TYR A 46 -14.81 -12.82 3.34
C TYR A 46 -13.79 -12.68 4.49
N PRO A 47 -14.26 -12.65 5.75
CA PRO A 47 -13.37 -12.47 6.90
C PRO A 47 -12.28 -13.56 7.03
N GLU A 48 -12.60 -14.82 6.72
CA GLU A 48 -11.64 -15.93 6.80
C GLU A 48 -10.57 -15.84 5.70
N ASP A 49 -10.94 -15.45 4.48
CA ASP A 49 -10.01 -15.22 3.37
C ASP A 49 -9.08 -14.04 3.68
N HIS A 50 -9.61 -12.98 4.30
CA HIS A 50 -8.81 -11.83 4.73
C HIS A 50 -7.75 -12.22 5.77
N ARG A 51 -8.10 -13.07 6.75
CA ARG A 51 -7.15 -13.60 7.73
C ARG A 51 -6.04 -14.40 7.04
N THR A 52 -6.42 -15.30 6.14
CA THR A 52 -5.47 -16.12 5.38
C THR A 52 -4.51 -15.26 4.56
N LEU A 53 -5.03 -14.26 3.83
CA LEU A 53 -4.20 -13.32 3.07
C LEU A 53 -3.25 -12.53 3.98
N LYS A 54 -3.68 -12.18 5.19
CA LYS A 54 -2.86 -11.43 6.14
C LYS A 54 -1.69 -12.28 6.62
N ASP A 55 -1.96 -13.54 6.95
CA ASP A 55 -0.92 -14.47 7.40
C ASP A 55 0.10 -14.74 6.28
N LEU A 56 -0.37 -14.99 5.05
CA LEU A 56 0.51 -15.15 3.87
C LEU A 56 1.37 -13.90 3.63
N SER A 57 0.76 -12.71 3.73
CA SER A 57 1.49 -11.45 3.55
C SER A 57 2.59 -11.25 4.60
N TYR A 58 2.37 -11.72 5.83
CA TYR A 58 3.34 -11.68 6.89
C TYR A 58 4.52 -12.64 6.61
N PHE A 59 4.24 -13.89 6.23
CA PHE A 59 5.29 -14.89 5.96
C PHE A 59 6.10 -14.60 4.70
N GLU A 60 5.49 -14.03 3.66
CA GLU A 60 6.19 -13.69 2.41
C GLU A 60 6.87 -12.30 2.45
N ASN A 61 6.67 -11.52 3.52
CA ASN A 61 7.11 -10.12 3.61
C ASN A 61 6.67 -9.27 2.40
N LYS A 62 5.42 -9.45 1.99
CA LYS A 62 4.78 -8.74 0.85
C LYS A 62 3.51 -8.05 1.31
N LYS A 63 3.03 -7.07 0.54
CA LYS A 63 1.71 -6.47 0.80
C LYS A 63 0.60 -7.41 0.32
N MET A 64 -0.53 -7.45 1.03
CA MET A 64 -1.69 -8.26 0.62
C MET A 64 -2.13 -7.97 -0.82
N VAL A 65 -2.06 -6.71 -1.25
CA VAL A 65 -2.41 -6.29 -2.62
C VAL A 65 -1.46 -6.89 -3.67
N GLU A 66 -0.17 -7.05 -3.33
CA GLU A 66 0.82 -7.66 -4.24
C GLU A 66 0.52 -9.14 -4.43
N ILE A 67 0.19 -9.86 -3.35
CA ILE A 67 -0.23 -11.27 -3.41
C ILE A 67 -1.47 -11.43 -4.28
N VAL A 68 -2.48 -10.57 -4.11
CA VAL A 68 -3.70 -10.61 -4.93
C VAL A 68 -3.37 -10.31 -6.41
N ASN A 69 -2.52 -9.31 -6.68
CA ASN A 69 -2.08 -8.99 -8.04
C ASN A 69 -1.30 -10.12 -8.70
N GLU A 70 -0.53 -10.90 -7.94
CA GLU A 70 0.18 -12.09 -8.44
C GLU A 70 -0.77 -13.27 -8.69
N ALA A 71 -1.80 -13.43 -7.85
CA ALA A 71 -2.76 -14.53 -7.95
C ALA A 71 -3.66 -14.46 -9.19
N VAL A 72 -4.08 -13.26 -9.62
CA VAL A 72 -4.96 -13.07 -10.79
C VAL A 72 -4.36 -13.61 -12.10
N PRO A 73 -3.13 -13.21 -12.54
CA PRO A 73 -2.54 -13.74 -13.76
C PRO A 73 -2.24 -15.23 -13.64
N MET A 74 -1.93 -15.73 -12.44
CA MET A 74 -1.73 -17.16 -12.20
C MET A 74 -3.02 -17.94 -12.45
N TYR A 75 -4.14 -17.51 -11.88
CA TYR A 75 -5.45 -18.13 -12.12
C TYR A 75 -5.85 -18.08 -13.59
N LYS A 76 -5.58 -16.96 -14.28
CA LYS A 76 -5.83 -16.83 -15.72
C LYS A 76 -5.06 -17.88 -16.55
N LYS A 77 -3.79 -18.12 -16.24
CA LYS A 77 -2.99 -19.16 -16.92
C LYS A 77 -3.59 -20.55 -16.72
N PHE A 78 -3.98 -20.90 -15.49
CA PHE A 78 -4.65 -22.18 -15.23
C PHE A 78 -6.00 -22.30 -15.93
N PHE A 79 -6.75 -21.21 -16.05
CA PHE A 79 -7.99 -21.17 -16.81
C PHE A 79 -7.79 -21.40 -18.31
N GLU A 80 -6.71 -20.88 -18.90
CA GLU A 80 -6.35 -21.14 -20.30
C GLU A 80 -5.90 -22.59 -20.49
N LEU A 81 -4.99 -23.08 -19.64
CA LEU A 81 -4.51 -24.47 -19.68
C LEU A 81 -5.63 -25.49 -19.46
N SER A 82 -6.60 -25.19 -18.59
CA SER A 82 -7.71 -26.09 -18.34
C SER A 82 -8.63 -26.24 -19.57
N LYS A 83 -8.74 -25.21 -20.41
CA LYS A 83 -9.46 -25.30 -21.69
C LYS A 83 -8.76 -26.22 -22.67
N GLU A 84 -7.44 -26.14 -22.77
CA GLU A 84 -6.65 -27.02 -23.64
C GLU A 84 -6.75 -28.49 -23.23
N LEU A 85 -6.80 -28.74 -21.92
CA LEU A 85 -6.92 -30.08 -21.33
C LEU A 85 -8.37 -30.56 -21.21
N ASN A 86 -9.35 -29.72 -21.56
CA ASN A 86 -10.79 -29.98 -21.39
C ASN A 86 -11.18 -30.39 -19.96
N VAL A 87 -10.56 -29.75 -18.95
CA VAL A 87 -10.84 -29.95 -17.53
C VAL A 87 -11.24 -28.64 -16.86
N SER A 88 -11.73 -28.71 -15.62
CA SER A 88 -11.98 -27.50 -14.84
C SER A 88 -10.65 -26.84 -14.41
N PRO A 89 -10.60 -25.51 -14.22
CA PRO A 89 -9.42 -24.82 -13.70
C PRO A 89 -8.97 -25.36 -12.34
N ALA A 90 -9.92 -25.71 -11.47
CA ALA A 90 -9.65 -26.30 -10.16
C ALA A 90 -8.95 -27.66 -10.30
N THR A 91 -9.39 -28.49 -11.25
CA THR A 91 -8.74 -29.78 -11.55
C THR A 91 -7.33 -29.58 -12.08
N ALA A 92 -7.11 -28.61 -12.97
CA ALA A 92 -5.78 -28.30 -13.50
C ALA A 92 -4.82 -27.83 -12.39
N ILE A 93 -5.30 -26.99 -11.47
CA ILE A 93 -4.54 -26.57 -10.28
C ILE A 93 -4.21 -27.78 -9.39
N GLN A 94 -5.18 -28.65 -9.14
CA GLN A 94 -4.97 -29.84 -8.32
C GLN A 94 -3.92 -30.79 -8.93
N MET A 95 -3.98 -31.03 -10.24
CA MET A 95 -2.97 -31.81 -10.96
C MET A 95 -1.57 -31.21 -10.80
N ALA A 96 -1.43 -29.88 -10.86
CA ALA A 96 -0.16 -29.22 -10.64
C ALA A 96 0.34 -29.39 -9.19
N ILE A 97 -0.56 -29.29 -8.20
CA ILE A 97 -0.23 -29.52 -6.78
C ILE A 97 0.22 -30.97 -6.56
N ASP A 98 -0.47 -31.95 -7.14
CA ASP A 98 -0.15 -33.36 -6.99
C ASP A 98 1.22 -33.67 -7.61
N ASN A 99 1.53 -33.08 -8.77
CA ASN A 99 2.85 -33.18 -9.38
C ASN A 99 3.97 -32.57 -8.52
N LEU A 100 3.70 -31.49 -7.77
CA LEU A 100 4.68 -30.91 -6.84
C LEU A 100 4.87 -31.78 -5.60
N LYS A 101 3.82 -32.44 -5.10
CA LYS A 101 3.90 -33.36 -3.97
C LYS A 101 4.69 -34.62 -4.30
N ASN A 102 4.51 -35.16 -5.50
CA ASN A 102 5.17 -36.37 -5.97
C ASN A 102 6.65 -36.17 -6.36
N LYS A 103 7.14 -34.92 -6.36
CA LYS A 103 8.56 -34.58 -6.57
C LYS A 103 9.39 -34.52 -5.29
N LYS A 104 8.79 -34.81 -4.13
CA LYS A 104 9.51 -35.10 -2.89
C LYS A 104 9.89 -36.57 -2.83
#